data_AF-M1ZYB6-F1
#
_entry.id   AF-M1ZYB6-F1
#
_cell.length_a   1.000
_cell.length_b   1.000
_cell.length_c   1.000
_cell.angle_alpha   90.00
_cell.angle_beta   90.00
_cell.angle_gamma   90.00
#
_symmetry.space_group_name_H-M   'P 1'
#
loop_
_entity.id
_entity.type
_entity.pdbx_description
1 polymer ?
#
loop_
_entity_poly.entity_id
_entity_poly.type
_entity_poly.pdbx_seq_one_letter_code
_entity_poly.pdbx_strand_id
1 'polypeptide(L)'
;LTQDEIDEIEKIKKSKYETWAWNFGSSPKYDLYNEEKFTGGTIELNLKVEKGVIKDIKIFGDFFGVKDIKEIEDLIKSAEHNKEEIENIIKDINIDEYFARITMEEFISLF
;
A
#
# COMPACT_ATOMS: atom_id res chain seq x y z
N LEU A 1 -12.70 0.92 -29.12
CA LEU A 1 -12.58 0.57 -27.70
C LEU A 1 -13.78 1.20 -27.04
N THR A 2 -14.79 0.36 -26.81
CA THR A 2 -16.16 0.74 -26.50
C THR A 2 -16.32 0.98 -25.00
N GLN A 3 -17.23 1.88 -24.66
CA GLN A 3 -17.56 2.33 -23.30
C GLN A 3 -17.97 1.20 -22.35
N ASP A 4 -18.20 -0.02 -22.87
CA ASP A 4 -18.64 -1.21 -22.14
C ASP A 4 -17.51 -1.94 -21.38
N GLU A 5 -16.24 -1.62 -21.61
CA GLU A 5 -15.10 -2.29 -20.94
C GLU A 5 -14.78 -1.71 -19.55
N ILE A 6 -15.37 -0.55 -19.19
CA ILE A 6 -15.10 0.14 -17.92
C ILE A 6 -16.10 -0.27 -16.82
N ASP A 7 -17.30 -0.73 -17.17
CA ASP A 7 -18.35 -1.08 -16.20
C ASP A 7 -18.23 -2.51 -15.62
N GLU A 8 -17.47 -3.42 -16.24
CA GLU A 8 -17.23 -4.75 -15.67
C GLU A 8 -16.22 -4.74 -14.52
N ILE A 9 -15.27 -3.80 -14.52
CA ILE A 9 -14.23 -3.70 -13.49
C ILE A 9 -14.81 -3.22 -12.15
N GLU A 10 -15.75 -2.26 -12.17
CA GLU A 10 -16.39 -1.77 -10.94
C GLU A 10 -17.30 -2.81 -10.26
N LYS A 11 -17.90 -3.70 -11.05
CA LYS A 11 -18.88 -4.67 -10.56
C LYS A 11 -18.25 -5.87 -9.85
N ILE A 12 -17.03 -6.25 -10.24
CA ILE A 12 -16.26 -7.31 -9.56
C ILE A 12 -15.70 -6.81 -8.22
N LYS A 13 -15.37 -5.51 -8.13
CA LYS A 13 -14.89 -4.90 -6.88
C LYS A 13 -15.95 -5.10 -5.80
N LYS A 14 -17.16 -4.57 -5.98
CA LYS A 14 -18.19 -4.51 -4.91
C LYS A 14 -18.60 -5.85 -4.29
N SER A 15 -18.52 -6.95 -5.04
CA SER A 15 -18.90 -8.31 -4.58
C SER A 15 -17.91 -8.95 -3.60
N LYS A 16 -16.63 -8.53 -3.61
CA LYS A 16 -15.60 -9.13 -2.73
C LYS A 16 -15.51 -8.48 -1.33
N TYR A 17 -15.98 -7.23 -1.17
CA TYR A 17 -15.83 -6.47 0.09
C TYR A 17 -16.86 -6.80 1.16
N GLU A 18 -18.07 -7.24 0.78
CA GLU A 18 -19.03 -7.80 1.76
C GLU A 18 -18.51 -9.08 2.42
N THR A 19 -17.57 -9.78 1.76
CA THR A 19 -16.96 -11.01 2.27
C THR A 19 -15.74 -10.75 3.17
N TRP A 20 -15.16 -9.55 3.16
CA TRP A 20 -13.94 -9.25 3.94
C TRP A 20 -14.25 -9.04 5.42
N ALA A 21 -15.30 -8.27 5.74
CA ALA A 21 -15.77 -8.11 7.12
C ALA A 21 -16.22 -9.44 7.78
N TRP A 22 -16.70 -10.40 6.98
CA TRP A 22 -17.12 -11.71 7.47
C TRP A 22 -15.94 -12.70 7.65
N ASN A 23 -14.85 -12.56 6.89
CA ASN A 23 -13.65 -13.40 7.04
C ASN A 23 -12.67 -12.89 8.12
N PHE A 24 -12.67 -11.59 8.45
CA PHE A 24 -11.72 -10.94 9.38
C PHE A 24 -12.05 -11.11 10.87
N GLY A 25 -12.97 -12.00 11.23
CA GLY A 25 -13.32 -12.32 12.62
C GLY A 25 -12.17 -12.88 13.48
N SER A 26 -10.97 -13.10 12.93
CA SER A 26 -9.80 -13.59 13.67
C SER A 26 -8.45 -13.20 13.03
N SER A 27 -8.25 -11.96 12.57
CA SER A 27 -6.92 -11.56 12.07
C SER A 27 -5.90 -11.46 13.21
N PRO A 28 -4.91 -12.36 13.28
CA PRO A 28 -3.92 -12.37 14.37
C PRO A 28 -2.95 -11.20 14.23
N LYS A 29 -2.16 -10.94 15.26
CA LYS A 29 -1.03 -10.01 15.17
C LYS A 29 0.06 -10.66 14.32
N TYR A 30 0.61 -9.94 13.34
CA TYR A 30 1.74 -10.40 12.55
C TYR A 30 2.61 -9.23 12.11
N ASP A 31 3.86 -9.56 11.82
CA ASP A 31 4.80 -8.64 11.20
C ASP A 31 4.96 -9.06 9.72
N LEU A 32 5.00 -8.08 8.81
CA LEU A 32 5.28 -8.30 7.39
C LEU A 32 6.61 -7.63 7.04
N TYR A 33 7.47 -8.36 6.35
CA TYR A 33 8.70 -7.85 5.76
C TYR A 33 8.63 -8.10 4.25
N ASN A 34 8.76 -7.04 3.46
CA ASN A 34 8.95 -7.14 2.02
C ASN A 34 10.15 -6.29 1.61
N GLU A 35 10.93 -6.78 0.66
CA GLU A 35 12.07 -6.08 0.10
C GLU A 35 12.05 -6.27 -1.40
N GLU A 36 12.16 -5.18 -2.15
CA GLU A 36 12.25 -5.24 -3.59
C GLU A 36 13.22 -4.18 -4.11
N LYS A 37 13.93 -4.54 -5.18
CA LYS A 37 14.89 -3.68 -5.85
C LYS A 37 14.29 -3.14 -7.14
N PHE A 38 14.13 -1.82 -7.19
CA PHE A 38 13.63 -1.07 -8.33
C PHE A 38 14.75 -0.32 -9.05
N THR A 39 14.39 0.34 -10.16
CA THR A 39 15.32 1.20 -10.89
C THR A 39 15.80 2.39 -10.05
N GLY A 40 14.93 2.93 -9.19
CA GLY A 40 15.21 4.07 -8.31
C GLY A 40 15.93 3.73 -6.99
N GLY A 41 16.15 2.45 -6.71
CA GLY A 41 16.74 1.97 -5.47
C GLY A 41 15.98 0.77 -4.90
N THR A 42 16.43 0.30 -3.75
CA THR A 42 15.86 -0.80 -2.98
C THR A 42 14.95 -0.23 -1.92
N ILE A 43 13.76 -0.82 -1.75
CA ILE A 43 12.85 -0.48 -0.66
C ILE A 43 12.67 -1.73 0.21
N GLU A 44 12.88 -1.55 1.51
CA GLU A 44 12.58 -2.52 2.56
C GLU A 44 11.39 -2.00 3.38
N LEU A 45 10.30 -2.75 3.38
CA LEU A 45 9.05 -2.44 4.08
C LEU A 45 8.86 -3.38 5.26
N ASN A 46 8.78 -2.80 6.46
CA ASN A 46 8.49 -3.51 7.70
C ASN A 46 7.14 -3.02 8.26
N LEU A 47 6.15 -3.91 8.36
CA LEU A 47 4.83 -3.61 8.92
C LEU A 47 4.59 -4.41 10.19
N LYS A 48 3.88 -3.80 11.14
CA LYS A 48 3.23 -4.49 12.25
C LYS A 48 1.74 -4.37 12.08
N VAL A 49 1.05 -5.48 11.90
CA VAL A 49 -0.39 -5.51 11.64
C VAL A 49 -1.10 -6.19 12.82
N GLU A 50 -2.11 -5.52 13.36
CA GLU A 50 -2.96 -6.08 14.40
C GLU A 50 -4.43 -5.95 13.99
N LYS A 51 -5.14 -7.09 13.94
CA LYS A 51 -6.55 -7.16 13.52
C LYS A 51 -6.78 -6.52 12.14
N GLY A 52 -5.85 -6.73 11.21
CA GLY A 52 -5.93 -6.16 9.86
C GLY A 52 -5.59 -4.67 9.75
N VAL A 53 -5.13 -4.02 10.83
CA VAL A 53 -4.75 -2.60 10.83
C VAL A 53 -3.25 -2.46 11.01
N ILE A 54 -2.60 -1.62 10.19
CA ILE A 54 -1.18 -1.30 10.29
C ILE A 54 -0.95 -0.47 11.55
N LYS A 55 -0.35 -1.05 12.58
CA LYS A 55 -0.01 -0.36 13.84
C LYS A 55 1.33 0.35 13.78
N ASP A 56 2.24 -0.17 12.97
CA ASP A 56 3.52 0.47 12.73
C ASP A 56 4.01 0.12 11.33
N ILE A 57 4.73 1.05 10.73
CA ILE A 57 5.36 0.92 9.42
C ILE A 57 6.75 1.56 9.51
N LYS A 58 7.73 0.86 8.94
CA LYS A 58 9.10 1.34 8.80
C LYS A 58 9.57 1.06 7.38
N ILE A 59 10.02 2.11 6.69
CA ILE A 59 10.52 2.04 5.33
C ILE A 59 12.03 2.35 5.37
N PHE A 60 12.83 1.40 4.90
CA PHE A 60 14.27 1.54 4.75
C PHE A 60 14.68 1.32 3.30
N GLY A 61 15.93 1.61 2.98
CA GLY A 61 16.47 1.38 1.65
C GLY A 61 17.53 2.39 1.24
N ASP A 62 17.96 2.28 -0.01
CA ASP A 62 18.91 3.17 -0.67
C ASP A 62 18.24 4.03 -1.77
N PHE A 63 16.91 4.13 -1.75
CA PHE A 63 16.15 5.04 -2.61
C PHE A 63 16.44 6.50 -2.29
N PHE A 64 16.22 7.37 -3.28
CA PHE A 64 16.41 8.81 -3.14
C PHE A 64 15.07 9.53 -3.18
N GLY A 65 14.89 10.54 -2.32
CA GLY A 65 13.73 11.42 -2.29
C GLY A 65 14.13 12.81 -1.82
N VAL A 66 13.31 13.81 -2.13
CA VAL A 66 13.51 15.19 -1.64
C VAL A 66 12.72 15.48 -0.38
N LYS A 67 11.71 14.66 -0.06
CA LYS A 67 10.90 14.71 1.16
C LYS A 67 11.24 13.59 2.13
N ASP A 68 10.84 13.78 3.39
CA ASP A 68 11.05 12.78 4.45
C ASP A 68 10.05 11.63 4.31
N ILE A 69 10.56 10.40 4.25
CA ILE A 69 9.74 9.20 4.13
C ILE A 69 8.78 9.00 5.31
N LYS A 70 9.08 9.61 6.47
CA LYS A 70 8.19 9.59 7.63
C LYS A 70 6.79 10.10 7.32
N GLU A 71 6.65 11.03 6.37
CA GLU A 71 5.32 11.51 5.98
C GLU A 71 4.46 10.38 5.38
N ILE A 72 5.06 9.50 4.56
CA ILE A 72 4.38 8.31 4.00
C ILE A 72 4.09 7.29 5.11
N GLU A 73 5.07 7.03 5.98
CA GLU A 73 4.89 6.14 7.14
C GLU A 73 3.70 6.59 8.00
N ASP A 74 3.61 7.88 8.33
CA ASP A 74 2.58 8.44 9.20
C ASP A 74 1.19 8.43 8.55
N LEU A 75 1.11 8.60 7.22
CA LEU A 75 -0.15 8.52 6.48
C LEU A 75 -0.71 7.10 6.44
N ILE A 76 0.16 6.10 6.25
CA ILE A 76 -0.24 4.68 6.17
C ILE A 76 -0.47 4.09 7.57
N LYS A 77 0.12 4.69 8.61
CA LYS A 77 -0.09 4.25 9.98
C LYS A 77 -1.57 4.36 10.37
N SER A 78 -2.10 3.28 10.92
CA SER A 78 -3.53 3.10 11.25
C SER A 78 -4.45 2.80 10.07
N ALA A 79 -3.93 2.68 8.84
CA ALA A 79 -4.69 2.19 7.70
C ALA A 79 -5.02 0.70 7.83
N GLU A 80 -6.08 0.26 7.15
CA GLU A 80 -6.31 -1.17 6.93
C GLU A 80 -5.19 -1.72 6.03
N HIS A 81 -4.67 -2.90 6.37
CA HIS A 81 -3.64 -3.55 5.57
C HIS A 81 -4.28 -4.22 4.36
N ASN A 82 -4.64 -3.40 3.37
CA ASN A 82 -5.11 -3.80 2.06
C ASN A 82 -4.58 -2.80 1.01
N LYS A 83 -4.18 -3.29 -0.18
CA LYS A 83 -3.53 -2.46 -1.20
C LYS A 83 -4.38 -1.25 -1.64
N GLU A 84 -5.69 -1.42 -1.75
CA GLU A 84 -6.59 -0.37 -2.21
C GLU A 84 -6.71 0.79 -1.20
N GLU A 85 -6.78 0.48 0.09
CA GLU A 85 -6.81 1.49 1.14
C GLU A 85 -5.51 2.30 1.14
N ILE A 86 -4.38 1.61 1.02
CA ILE A 86 -3.07 2.27 0.98
C ILE A 86 -2.97 3.16 -0.27
N GLU A 87 -3.33 2.63 -1.44
CA GLU A 87 -3.37 3.40 -2.69
C GLU A 87 -4.28 4.64 -2.54
N ASN A 88 -5.47 4.48 -1.95
CA ASN A 88 -6.39 5.59 -1.72
C ASN A 88 -5.82 6.68 -0.80
N ILE A 89 -5.05 6.30 0.22
CA ILE A 89 -4.42 7.24 1.17
C ILE A 89 -3.34 8.07 0.47
N ILE A 90 -2.55 7.45 -0.41
CA ILE A 90 -1.38 8.09 -1.03
C ILE A 90 -1.63 8.57 -2.47
N LYS A 91 -2.83 8.37 -3.04
CA LYS A 91 -3.16 8.71 -4.44
C LYS A 91 -2.89 10.18 -4.82
N ASP A 92 -3.06 11.10 -3.88
CA ASP A 92 -2.92 12.54 -4.11
C ASP A 92 -1.48 13.02 -3.84
N ILE A 93 -0.58 12.09 -3.48
CA ILE A 93 0.82 12.35 -3.21
C ILE A 93 1.65 12.13 -4.47
N ASN A 94 2.58 13.04 -4.72
CA ASN A 94 3.60 12.84 -5.74
C ASN A 94 4.66 11.87 -5.22
N ILE A 95 4.52 10.57 -5.53
CA ILE A 95 5.40 9.50 -5.03
C ILE A 95 6.88 9.72 -5.40
N ASP A 96 7.17 10.35 -6.54
CA ASP A 96 8.54 10.66 -6.99
C ASP A 96 9.27 11.64 -6.04
N GLU A 97 8.54 12.40 -5.21
CA GLU A 97 9.16 13.27 -4.19
C GLU A 97 9.76 12.49 -3.02
N TYR A 98 9.31 11.25 -2.81
CA TYR A 98 9.77 10.35 -1.74
C TYR A 98 10.65 9.23 -2.30
N PHE A 99 10.33 8.73 -3.50
CA PHE A 99 11.03 7.64 -4.17
C PHE A 99 11.28 7.96 -5.65
N ALA A 100 12.38 8.65 -5.94
CA ALA A 100 12.75 9.03 -7.29
C ALA A 100 12.92 7.80 -8.19
N ARG A 101 12.20 7.79 -9.34
CA ARG A 101 12.21 6.67 -10.30
C ARG A 101 11.65 5.37 -9.73
N ILE A 102 10.73 5.47 -8.78
CA ILE A 102 9.89 4.36 -8.32
C ILE A 102 8.45 4.84 -8.42
N THR A 103 7.65 4.10 -9.17
CA THR A 103 6.26 4.44 -9.45
C THR A 103 5.36 4.09 -8.26
N MET A 104 4.15 4.67 -8.26
CA MET A 104 3.13 4.35 -7.25
C MET A 104 2.79 2.86 -7.26
N GLU A 105 2.64 2.27 -8.44
CA GLU A 105 2.33 0.85 -8.61
C GLU A 105 3.43 -0.05 -8.05
N GLU A 106 4.70 0.29 -8.28
CA GLU A 106 5.86 -0.40 -7.70
C GLU A 106 5.89 -0.28 -6.18
N PHE A 107 5.58 0.88 -5.60
CA PHE A 107 5.52 1.00 -4.15
C PHE A 107 4.35 0.19 -3.54
N ILE A 108 3.18 0.19 -4.18
CA ILE A 108 2.00 -0.57 -3.76
C ILE A 108 2.19 -2.09 -3.93
N SER A 109 3.11 -2.54 -4.79
CA SER A 109 3.43 -3.97 -4.92
C SER A 109 3.94 -4.59 -3.61
N LEU A 110 4.59 -3.78 -2.76
CA LEU A 110 5.21 -4.17 -1.49
C LEU A 110 4.22 -4.47 -0.36
N PHE A 111 2.95 -4.10 -0.49
CA PHE A 111 1.90 -4.40 0.50
C PHE A 111 1.07 -5.62 0.10
#